data_AF-A0A835VP82-F1
#
_entry.id   AF-A0A835VP82-F1
#
_cell.length_a   1.000
_cell.length_b   1.000
_cell.length_c   1.000
_cell.angle_alpha   90.00
_cell.angle_beta   90.00
_cell.angle_gamma   90.00
#
_symmetry.space_group_name_H-M   'P 1'
#
loop_
_entity.id
_entity.type
_entity.pdbx_description
1 polymer ?
#
loop_
_entity_poly.entity_id
_entity_poly.type
_entity_poly.pdbx_seq_one_letter_code
_entity_poly.pdbx_strand_id
1 'polypeptide(L)' 'MSESEKIAREEFDSKKLLVISAVGTREYYRNLGYSLDGPYMTKNLS' A
#
# COMPACT_ATOMS: atom_id res chain seq x y z
N MET A 1 2.90 7.99 -3.09
CA MET A 1 2.08 7.15 -2.19
C MET A 1 1.31 7.97 -1.17
N SER A 2 1.92 8.96 -0.50
CA SER A 2 1.24 9.79 0.51
C SER A 2 -0.16 10.27 0.13
N GLU A 3 -0.36 10.84 -1.07
CA GLU A 3 -1.68 11.37 -1.46
C GLU A 3 -2.73 10.27 -1.65
N SER A 4 -2.34 9.13 -2.25
CA SER A 4 -3.23 7.98 -2.40
C SER A 4 -3.61 7.37 -1.05
N GLU A 5 -2.65 7.26 -0.12
CA GLU A 5 -2.90 6.80 1.25
C GLU A 5 -3.86 7.76 1.98
N LYS A 6 -3.66 9.08 1.82
CA LYS A 6 -4.52 10.12 2.40
C LYS A 6 -5.94 10.02 1.88
N ILE A 7 -6.14 10.04 0.56
CA ILE A 7 -7.47 9.96 -0.07
C ILE A 7 -8.18 8.67 0.35
N ALA A 8 -7.49 7.53 0.28
CA ALA A 8 -8.08 6.23 0.66
C ALA A 8 -8.57 6.23 2.13
N ARG A 9 -7.81 6.85 3.04
CA ARG A 9 -8.19 6.94 4.46
C ARG A 9 -9.28 7.98 4.71
N GLU A 10 -9.16 9.18 4.15
CA GLU A 10 -10.00 10.33 4.51
C GLU A 10 -11.32 10.37 3.74
N GLU A 11 -11.32 10.02 2.45
CA GLU A 11 -12.51 10.10 1.61
C GLU A 11 -13.28 8.78 1.52
N PHE A 12 -12.57 7.65 1.63
CA PHE A 12 -13.15 6.31 1.44
C PHE A 12 -13.17 5.46 2.71
N ASP A 13 -12.70 5.99 3.85
CA ASP A 13 -12.56 5.29 5.14
C ASP A 13 -11.89 3.90 5.03
N SER A 14 -11.01 3.74 4.04
CA SER A 14 -10.34 2.47 3.77
C SER A 14 -9.31 2.19 4.87
N LYS A 15 -9.30 0.95 5.36
CA LYS A 15 -8.38 0.52 6.42
C LYS A 15 -7.07 -0.08 5.89
N LYS A 16 -7.00 -0.37 4.60
CA LYS A 16 -5.85 -1.04 3.96
C LYS A 16 -5.74 -0.65 2.49
N LEU A 17 -4.50 -0.46 2.03
CA LEU A 17 -4.18 -0.18 0.63
C LEU A 17 -3.40 -1.36 0.03
N LEU A 18 -3.83 -1.84 -1.14
CA LEU A 18 -3.21 -2.94 -1.88
C LEU A 18 -2.59 -2.39 -3.17
N VAL A 19 -1.38 -2.84 -3.49
CA VAL A 19 -0.65 -2.48 -4.69
C VAL A 19 -0.32 -3.72 -5.49
N ILE A 20 -0.77 -3.76 -6.74
CA ILE A 20 -0.29 -4.74 -7.73
C ILE A 20 1.14 -4.35 -8.10
N SER A 21 2.11 -5.19 -7.73
CA SER A 21 3.53 -4.91 -7.95
C SER A 21 4.22 -6.05 -8.68
N ALA A 22 5.11 -5.69 -9.60
CA ALA A 22 6.06 -6.64 -10.15
C ALA A 22 7.03 -7.11 -9.05
N VAL A 23 7.51 -8.35 -9.13
CA VAL A 23 8.40 -8.93 -8.10
C VAL A 23 9.64 -8.05 -7.87
N GLY A 24 10.23 -7.50 -8.94
CA GLY A 24 11.41 -6.64 -8.88
C GLY A 24 11.19 -5.26 -8.25
N THR A 25 9.94 -4.82 -8.06
CA THR A 25 9.63 -3.50 -7.47
C THR A 25 9.13 -3.59 -6.04
N ARG A 26 9.01 -4.79 -5.47
CA ARG A 26 8.51 -4.99 -4.09
C ARG A 26 9.37 -4.25 -3.05
N GLU A 27 10.68 -4.18 -3.26
CA GLU A 27 11.61 -3.52 -2.32
C GLU A 27 11.33 -2.02 -2.20
N TYR A 28 10.96 -1.37 -3.31
CA TYR A 28 10.54 0.04 -3.28
C TYR A 28 9.35 0.25 -2.33
N TYR A 29 8.34 -0.63 -2.38
CA TYR A 29 7.18 -0.54 -1.51
C TYR A 29 7.50 -0.92 -0.06
N ARG A 30 8.43 -1.87 0.18
CA ARG A 30 8.92 -2.18 1.53
C ARG A 30 9.53 -0.96 2.21
N ASN A 31 10.33 -0.19 1.47
CA ASN A 31 10.92 1.05 1.97
C ASN A 31 9.87 2.13 2.30
N LEU A 32 8.64 2.01 1.78
CA LEU A 32 7.50 2.88 2.08
C LEU A 32 6.58 2.34 3.20
N GLY A 33 6.98 1.22 3.84
CA GLY A 33 6.22 0.58 4.92
C GLY A 33 5.14 -0.40 4.45
N TYR A 34 5.19 -0.85 3.19
CA TYR A 34 4.32 -1.91 2.70
C TYR A 34 4.94 -3.29 2.96
N SER A 35 4.09 -4.31 3.07
CA SER A 35 4.48 -5.71 3.28
C SER A 35 3.83 -6.61 2.22
N LEU A 36 4.46 -7.75 1.92
CA LEU A 36 3.89 -8.71 0.97
C LEU A 36 2.71 -9.43 1.61
N ASP A 37 1.56 -9.41 0.94
CA ASP A 37 0.34 -10.12 1.34
C ASP A 37 -0.29 -10.76 0.09
N GLY A 38 -0.14 -12.08 -0.02
CA GLY A 38 -0.47 -12.83 -1.22
C GLY A 38 0.26 -12.27 -2.46
N PRO A 39 -0.45 -11.97 -3.55
CA PRO A 39 0.16 -11.40 -4.76
C PRO A 39 0.39 -9.88 -4.68
N TYR A 40 -0.06 -9.20 -3.61
CA TYR A 40 -0.05 -7.74 -3.49
C TYR A 40 0.98 -7.25 -2.47
N MET A 41 1.39 -5.98 -2.61
CA MET A 41 2.05 -5.25 -1.52
C MET A 41 0.99 -4.44 -0.78
N THR A 42 0.98 -4.50 0.54
CA THR A 42 -0.10 -3.94 1.35
C THR A 42 0.39 -3.11 2.53
N LYS A 43 -0.39 -2.10 2.89
CA LYS A 43 -0.15 -1.24 4.06
C LYS A 43 -1.48 -0.93 4.73
N ASN A 44 -1.52 -1.05 6.06
CA ASN A 44 -2.67 -0.62 6.83
C ASN A 44 -2.68 0.90 6.93
N LEU A 45 -3.85 1.50 6.74
CA LEU A 45 -4.06 2.93 6.84
C LEU A 45 -4.72 3.21 8.19
N SER A 46 -3.88 3.36 9.21
CA SER A 46 -4.29 3.84 10.54
C SER A 46 -4.37 5.35 10.61
#